data_AF-A0A8I0V5X9-F1
#
_entry.id   AF-A0A8I0V5X9-F1
#
_cell.length_a   1.000
_cell.length_b   1.000
_cell.length_c   1.000
_cell.angle_alpha   90.00
_cell.angle_beta   90.00
_cell.angle_gamma   90.00
#
_symmetry.space_group_name_H-M   'P 1'
#
loop_
_entity.id
_entity.type
_entity.pdbx_description
1 polymer ?
#
loop_
_entity_poly.entity_id
_entity_poly.type
_entity_poly.pdbx_seq_one_letter_code
_entity_poly.pdbx_strand_id
1 'polypeptide(L)'
;MKILTWNCNGAFRKKIELLKEIDADIYIIQECESEEKSQGTYDSWLPNRIWKGHNKNKGLGVFAKEQFKLEQLYWEDSNLELFLPLKINDDFQLLAVWTKYANSPTFQYIGQLWKYLQLHNTAIATKATIICGDLNSNAQWDVWDRWWNHSDVVNQLKTMNIHSLYHELTNEEQGKEKNSTFFMNRNQEKNYHIDYLFSHTSLFSGRNSHFKIFDKDEWLQYSDHLPILFDLNT
;
A
#
# COMPACT_ATOMS: atom_id res chain seq x y z
N MET A 1 15.07 -0.58 7.16
CA MET A 1 13.73 -0.12 7.58
C MET A 1 12.72 -1.11 7.04
N LYS A 2 11.84 -1.62 7.90
CA LYS A 2 10.85 -2.64 7.55
C LYS A 2 9.45 -2.05 7.40
N ILE A 3 8.85 -2.18 6.22
CA ILE A 3 7.49 -1.71 5.95
C ILE A 3 6.62 -2.93 5.66
N LEU A 4 5.56 -3.12 6.44
CA LEU A 4 4.54 -4.13 6.17
C LEU A 4 3.31 -3.48 5.55
N THR A 5 2.77 -4.10 4.51
CA THR A 5 1.42 -3.76 4.02
C THR A 5 0.52 -4.97 3.99
N TRP A 6 -0.76 -4.74 4.30
CA TRP A 6 -1.77 -5.79 4.29
C TRP A 6 -3.19 -5.22 4.22
N ASN A 7 -3.95 -5.61 3.20
CA ASN A 7 -5.39 -5.43 3.22
C ASN A 7 -5.99 -6.46 4.20
N CYS A 8 -6.44 -5.98 5.35
CA CYS A 8 -6.85 -6.87 6.42
C CYS A 8 -8.27 -7.43 6.24
N ASN A 9 -9.03 -7.03 5.21
CA ASN A 9 -10.43 -7.40 5.03
C ASN A 9 -11.29 -7.20 6.30
N GLY A 10 -11.19 -5.99 6.88
CA GLY A 10 -11.96 -5.56 8.05
C GLY A 10 -11.59 -6.24 9.38
N ALA A 11 -12.24 -5.77 10.45
CA ALA A 11 -12.09 -6.27 11.83
C ALA A 11 -10.64 -6.37 12.32
N PHE A 12 -9.80 -5.40 11.91
CA PHE A 12 -8.36 -5.42 12.15
C PHE A 12 -7.98 -5.59 13.62
N ARG A 13 -8.77 -5.05 14.56
CA ARG A 13 -8.52 -5.22 16.02
C ARG A 13 -8.36 -6.67 16.46
N LYS A 14 -8.99 -7.62 15.73
CA LYS A 14 -8.92 -9.06 16.04
C LYS A 14 -7.67 -9.75 15.47
N LYS A 15 -6.88 -9.04 14.66
CA LYS A 15 -5.79 -9.58 13.83
C LYS A 15 -4.42 -9.00 14.21
N ILE A 16 -4.38 -8.08 15.18
CA ILE A 16 -3.16 -7.37 15.59
C ILE A 16 -2.08 -8.30 16.13
N GLU A 17 -2.46 -9.31 16.91
CA GLU A 17 -1.48 -10.26 17.47
C GLU A 17 -0.65 -10.96 16.38
N LEU A 18 -1.27 -11.24 15.21
CA LEU A 18 -0.57 -11.83 14.07
C LEU A 18 0.53 -10.91 13.52
N LEU A 19 0.33 -9.60 13.57
CA LEU A 19 1.31 -8.63 13.06
C LEU A 19 2.41 -8.33 14.08
N LYS A 20 2.14 -8.48 15.39
CA LYS A 20 3.15 -8.30 16.44
C LYS A 20 4.32 -9.26 16.28
N GLU A 21 4.08 -10.47 15.75
CA GLU A 21 5.12 -11.47 15.51
C GLU A 21 6.08 -11.10 14.36
N ILE A 22 5.67 -10.18 13.47
CA ILE A 22 6.43 -9.83 12.26
C ILE A 22 7.47 -8.73 12.53
N ASP A 23 7.25 -7.89 13.54
CA ASP A 23 8.13 -6.78 13.95
C ASP A 23 8.58 -5.87 12.78
N ALA A 24 7.61 -5.27 12.08
CA ALA A 24 7.87 -4.18 11.14
C ALA A 24 7.98 -2.82 11.85
N ASP A 25 8.61 -1.85 11.17
CA ASP A 25 8.77 -0.49 11.66
C ASP A 25 7.54 0.38 11.37
N ILE A 26 6.97 0.21 10.17
CA ILE A 26 5.78 0.90 9.68
C ILE A 26 4.81 -0.14 9.10
N TYR A 27 3.53 -0.03 9.44
CA TYR A 27 2.45 -0.90 8.99
C TYR A 27 1.42 -0.09 8.23
N ILE A 28 1.11 -0.49 7.00
CA ILE A 28 0.15 0.17 6.11
C ILE A 28 -0.99 -0.79 5.84
N ILE A 29 -2.14 -0.56 6.49
CA ILE A 29 -3.24 -1.50 6.59
C ILE A 29 -4.46 -0.96 5.84
N GLN A 30 -4.85 -1.64 4.76
CA GLN A 30 -6.07 -1.35 4.01
C GLN A 30 -7.26 -2.10 4.60
N GLU A 31 -8.47 -1.62 4.30
CA GLU A 31 -9.72 -2.06 4.96
C GLU A 31 -9.69 -2.03 6.49
N CYS A 32 -8.83 -1.18 7.05
CA CYS A 32 -8.64 -1.03 8.49
C CYS A 32 -9.83 -0.28 9.10
N GLU A 33 -10.47 -0.84 10.12
CA GLU A 33 -11.51 -0.14 10.87
C GLU A 33 -10.92 1.02 11.68
N SER A 34 -11.73 2.05 11.94
CA SER A 34 -11.27 3.24 12.66
C SER A 34 -10.98 2.95 14.13
N GLU A 35 -10.32 3.90 14.78
CA GLU A 35 -10.04 3.85 16.21
C GLU A 35 -11.31 3.70 17.07
N GLU A 36 -12.42 4.32 16.67
CA GLU A 36 -13.73 4.17 17.35
C GLU A 36 -14.15 2.70 17.47
N LYS A 37 -13.77 1.87 16.49
CA LYS A 37 -14.04 0.42 16.49
C LYS A 37 -12.97 -0.39 17.20
N SER A 38 -11.76 0.15 17.33
CA SER A 38 -10.60 -0.57 17.87
C SER A 38 -10.74 -0.92 19.37
N GLN A 39 -11.58 -0.20 20.11
CA GLN A 39 -11.81 -0.40 21.55
C GLN A 39 -10.50 -0.37 22.37
N GLY A 40 -9.56 0.52 22.04
CA GLY A 40 -8.28 0.68 22.75
C GLY A 40 -7.19 -0.32 22.34
N THR A 41 -7.51 -1.28 21.46
CA THR A 41 -6.53 -2.26 20.97
C THR A 41 -5.37 -1.59 20.23
N TYR A 42 -5.66 -0.51 19.49
CA TYR A 42 -4.64 0.20 18.71
C TYR A 42 -3.69 0.97 19.63
N ASP A 43 -4.21 1.63 20.67
CA ASP A 43 -3.41 2.35 21.68
C ASP A 43 -2.46 1.42 22.42
N SER A 44 -2.92 0.20 22.69
CA SER A 44 -2.13 -0.82 23.40
C SER A 44 -1.05 -1.47 22.52
N TRP A 45 -1.09 -1.26 21.20
CA TRP A 45 -0.14 -1.84 20.26
C TRP A 45 0.83 -0.83 19.67
N LEU A 46 0.32 0.12 18.88
CA LEU A 46 1.10 1.18 18.24
C LEU A 46 0.32 2.49 18.34
N PRO A 47 0.56 3.31 19.38
CA PRO A 47 -0.15 4.56 19.58
C PRO A 47 0.20 5.62 18.52
N ASN A 48 1.40 5.54 17.95
CA ASN A 48 1.81 6.39 16.83
C ASN A 48 1.17 5.90 15.53
N ARG A 49 0.06 6.52 15.14
CA ARG A 49 -0.75 6.11 13.99
C ARG A 49 -1.50 7.29 13.36
N ILE A 50 -1.85 7.14 12.09
CA ILE A 50 -2.76 8.02 11.36
C ILE A 50 -3.76 7.15 10.59
N TRP A 51 -5.03 7.55 10.57
CA TRP A 51 -6.08 6.78 9.90
C TRP A 51 -6.96 7.70 9.04
N LYS A 52 -7.40 7.19 7.89
CA LYS A 52 -8.35 7.87 7.00
C LYS A 52 -9.38 6.88 6.45
N GLY A 53 -10.65 7.24 6.46
CA GLY A 53 -11.72 6.41 5.90
C GLY A 53 -13.04 7.15 5.80
N HIS A 54 -13.92 6.70 4.90
CA HIS A 54 -15.26 7.30 4.74
C HIS A 54 -16.25 6.80 5.80
N ASN A 55 -15.95 5.69 6.47
CA ASN A 55 -16.75 5.18 7.58
C ASN A 55 -15.87 4.45 8.59
N LYS A 56 -16.40 4.20 9.78
CA LYS A 56 -15.67 3.57 10.89
C LYS A 56 -15.29 2.11 10.69
N ASN A 57 -15.83 1.42 9.69
CA ASN A 57 -15.61 -0.02 9.50
C ASN A 57 -14.46 -0.34 8.54
N LYS A 58 -14.17 0.53 7.56
CA LYS A 58 -13.11 0.32 6.57
C LYS A 58 -12.46 1.65 6.16
N GLY A 59 -11.14 1.67 6.19
CA GLY A 59 -10.30 2.79 5.81
C GLY A 59 -8.86 2.35 5.60
N LEU A 60 -7.95 3.29 5.70
CA LEU A 60 -6.52 3.15 5.53
C LEU A 60 -5.83 3.61 6.81
N GLY A 61 -5.14 2.69 7.48
CA GLY A 61 -4.39 2.98 8.70
C GLY A 61 -2.89 2.87 8.44
N VAL A 62 -2.12 3.85 8.91
CA VAL A 62 -0.67 3.78 9.00
C VAL A 62 -0.29 3.79 10.48
N PHE A 63 0.38 2.74 10.93
CA PHE A 63 0.89 2.59 12.29
C PHE A 63 2.40 2.49 12.24
N ALA A 64 3.09 3.06 13.22
CA ALA A 64 4.54 2.99 13.24
C ALA A 64 5.08 2.88 14.67
N LYS A 65 6.30 2.35 14.79
CA LYS A 65 7.03 2.42 16.05
C LYS A 65 7.31 3.88 16.44
N GLU A 66 7.52 4.13 17.72
CA GLU A 66 7.66 5.49 18.28
C GLU A 66 8.77 6.32 17.62
N GLN A 67 9.87 5.68 17.20
CA GLN A 67 10.98 6.36 16.51
C GLN A 67 10.67 6.85 15.08
N PHE A 68 9.50 6.54 14.52
CA PHE A 68 9.06 6.98 13.20
C PHE A 68 7.95 8.03 13.33
N LYS A 69 8.32 9.30 13.46
CA LYS A 69 7.39 10.42 13.50
C LYS A 69 6.52 10.44 12.23
N LEU A 70 5.21 10.28 12.41
CA LEU A 70 4.22 10.39 11.36
C LEU A 70 3.64 11.81 11.34
N GLU A 71 3.73 12.49 10.21
CA GLU A 71 3.08 13.80 10.00
C GLU A 71 2.17 13.74 8.77
N GLN A 72 0.86 13.93 8.95
CA GLN A 72 -0.08 13.94 7.84
C GLN A 72 0.17 15.14 6.93
N LEU A 73 0.27 14.87 5.64
CA LEU A 73 0.20 15.87 4.59
C LEU A 73 -1.27 16.00 4.15
N TYR A 74 -1.71 17.23 3.86
CA TYR A 74 -3.09 17.51 3.47
C TYR A 74 -3.16 17.85 1.98
N TRP A 75 -2.82 16.89 1.13
CA TRP A 75 -3.02 17.04 -0.31
C TRP A 75 -4.50 16.92 -0.65
N GLU A 76 -4.97 17.65 -1.66
CA GLU A 76 -6.38 17.64 -2.05
C GLU A 76 -6.82 16.26 -2.55
N ASP A 77 -7.90 15.71 -1.99
CA ASP A 77 -8.39 14.40 -2.41
C ASP A 77 -9.16 14.42 -3.74
N SER A 78 -9.76 15.56 -4.11
CA SER A 78 -10.56 15.73 -5.34
C SER A 78 -11.58 14.60 -5.60
N ASN A 79 -12.27 14.18 -4.53
CA ASN A 79 -13.25 13.07 -4.47
C ASN A 79 -12.67 11.67 -4.82
N LEU A 80 -11.36 11.50 -4.73
CA LEU A 80 -10.71 10.19 -4.80
C LEU A 80 -10.83 9.49 -3.43
N GLU A 81 -10.88 8.15 -3.46
CA GLU A 81 -11.31 7.36 -2.32
C GLU A 81 -10.31 7.41 -1.15
N LEU A 82 -9.19 6.69 -1.21
CA LEU A 82 -8.31 6.49 -0.05
C LEU A 82 -6.83 6.61 -0.41
N PHE A 83 -6.36 7.84 -0.32
CA PHE A 83 -4.96 8.25 -0.40
C PHE A 83 -4.60 8.97 0.88
N LEU A 84 -3.52 8.54 1.54
CA LEU A 84 -3.05 9.14 2.79
C LEU A 84 -1.57 9.50 2.65
N PRO A 85 -1.27 10.75 2.23
CA PRO A 85 0.11 11.22 2.14
C PRO A 85 0.60 11.65 3.52
N LEU A 86 1.79 11.16 3.87
CA LEU A 86 2.47 11.39 5.14
C LEU A 86 3.90 11.81 4.87
N LYS A 87 4.49 12.51 5.82
CA LYS A 87 5.92 12.74 5.93
C LYS A 87 6.42 11.93 7.12
N ILE A 88 7.48 11.15 6.91
CA ILE A 88 8.07 10.26 7.91
C ILE A 88 9.43 10.84 8.34
N ASN A 89 9.61 11.07 9.64
CA ASN A 89 10.84 11.58 10.26
C ASN A 89 11.42 12.87 9.67
N ASP A 90 10.63 13.64 8.91
CA ASP A 90 11.19 14.73 8.10
C ASP A 90 12.31 14.24 7.16
N ASP A 91 12.26 12.97 6.71
CA ASP A 91 13.26 12.31 5.86
C ASP A 91 12.70 11.92 4.47
N PHE A 92 11.49 11.37 4.42
CA PHE A 92 10.84 10.95 3.18
C PHE A 92 9.32 11.09 3.25
N GLN A 93 8.66 10.97 2.11
CA GLN A 93 7.19 10.94 1.99
C GLN A 93 6.69 9.51 1.86
N LEU A 94 5.56 9.21 2.49
CA LEU A 94 4.83 7.97 2.33
C LEU A 94 3.42 8.29 1.84
N LEU A 95 3.05 7.79 0.67
CA LEU A 95 1.68 7.78 0.19
C LEU A 95 1.10 6.37 0.40
N ALA A 96 0.34 6.20 1.47
CA ALA A 96 -0.45 4.99 1.64
C ALA A 96 -1.64 5.03 0.67
N VAL A 97 -1.92 3.91 0.00
CA VAL A 97 -2.96 3.81 -1.04
C VAL A 97 -3.88 2.63 -0.78
N TRP A 98 -5.18 2.84 -1.01
CA TRP A 98 -6.13 1.78 -1.29
C TRP A 98 -7.03 2.22 -2.45
N THR A 99 -6.74 1.75 -3.67
CA THR A 99 -7.65 2.01 -4.80
C THR A 99 -8.78 1.01 -4.78
N LYS A 100 -9.99 1.47 -5.09
CA LYS A 100 -11.20 0.64 -5.10
C LYS A 100 -12.22 1.16 -6.10
N TYR A 101 -13.36 0.50 -6.19
CA TYR A 101 -14.49 1.06 -6.94
C TYR A 101 -14.82 2.46 -6.39
N ALA A 102 -14.97 3.42 -7.29
CA ALA A 102 -15.37 4.79 -6.98
C ALA A 102 -16.58 5.15 -7.84
N ASN A 103 -17.40 6.08 -7.38
CA ASN A 103 -18.51 6.63 -8.18
C ASN A 103 -18.00 7.62 -9.25
N SER A 104 -17.04 7.17 -10.07
CA SER A 104 -16.48 7.88 -11.21
C SER A 104 -16.73 7.06 -12.48
N PRO A 105 -17.21 7.65 -13.58
CA PRO A 105 -17.38 6.92 -14.83
C PRO A 105 -16.04 6.57 -15.50
N THR A 106 -14.95 7.28 -15.16
CA THR A 106 -13.67 7.21 -15.88
C THR A 106 -12.52 6.71 -15.00
N PHE A 107 -12.37 7.26 -13.80
CA PHE A 107 -11.21 7.02 -12.94
C PHE A 107 -11.58 6.14 -11.75
N GLN A 108 -11.87 4.87 -12.02
CA GLN A 108 -12.05 3.84 -11.00
C GLN A 108 -10.74 3.10 -10.75
N TYR A 109 -10.59 2.45 -9.59
CA TYR A 109 -9.42 1.64 -9.24
C TYR A 109 -8.10 2.37 -9.54
N ILE A 110 -7.20 1.80 -10.35
CA ILE A 110 -5.90 2.39 -10.70
C ILE A 110 -5.99 3.76 -11.36
N GLY A 111 -7.09 4.05 -12.07
CA GLY A 111 -7.32 5.38 -12.64
C GLY A 111 -7.40 6.47 -11.57
N GLN A 112 -7.77 6.12 -10.34
CA GLN A 112 -7.70 7.04 -9.20
C GLN A 112 -6.26 7.40 -8.85
N LEU A 113 -5.35 6.42 -8.80
CA LEU A 113 -3.94 6.69 -8.54
C LEU A 113 -3.34 7.53 -9.65
N TRP A 114 -3.63 7.22 -10.92
CA TRP A 114 -3.23 8.06 -12.05
C TRP A 114 -3.67 9.52 -11.86
N LYS A 115 -4.96 9.75 -11.55
CA LYS A 115 -5.50 11.10 -11.34
C LYS A 115 -4.83 11.78 -10.13
N TYR A 116 -4.60 11.04 -9.05
CA TYR A 116 -3.92 11.56 -7.85
C TYR A 116 -2.48 12.02 -8.18
N LEU A 117 -1.75 11.25 -9.00
CA LEU A 117 -0.41 11.64 -9.47
C LEU A 117 -0.45 12.90 -10.35
N GLN A 118 -1.47 13.07 -11.20
CA GLN A 118 -1.60 14.29 -12.01
C GLN A 118 -1.81 15.55 -11.16
N LEU A 119 -2.63 15.43 -10.10
CA LEU A 119 -2.94 16.55 -9.20
C LEU A 119 -1.73 16.95 -8.34
N HIS A 120 -0.91 15.97 -7.93
CA HIS A 120 0.08 16.14 -6.87
C HIS A 120 1.53 15.88 -7.31
N ASN A 121 1.82 15.89 -8.62
CA ASN A 121 3.17 15.62 -9.12
C ASN A 121 4.24 16.53 -8.49
N THR A 122 3.95 17.81 -8.29
CA THR A 122 4.85 18.80 -7.66
C THR A 122 5.06 18.48 -6.20
N ALA A 123 4.00 18.11 -5.47
CA ALA A 123 4.07 17.74 -4.07
C ALA A 123 4.90 16.47 -3.84
N ILE A 124 4.71 15.45 -4.70
CA ILE A 124 5.49 14.21 -4.67
C ILE A 124 6.96 14.48 -5.03
N ALA A 125 7.24 15.37 -5.97
CA ALA A 125 8.60 15.70 -6.38
C ALA A 125 9.40 16.47 -5.31
N THR A 126 8.75 16.98 -4.25
CA THR A 126 9.46 17.72 -3.18
C THR A 126 10.38 16.82 -2.34
N LYS A 127 10.15 15.50 -2.32
CA LYS A 127 10.94 14.57 -1.54
C LYS A 127 10.91 13.16 -2.08
N ALA A 128 11.94 12.37 -1.73
CA ALA A 128 11.92 10.94 -1.97
C ALA A 128 10.63 10.32 -1.38
N THR A 129 9.90 9.56 -2.19
CA THR A 129 8.54 9.10 -1.88
C THR A 129 8.44 7.58 -1.98
N ILE A 130 7.73 6.99 -1.02
CA ILE A 130 7.23 5.61 -1.07
C ILE A 130 5.72 5.66 -1.34
N ILE A 131 5.21 4.82 -2.24
CA ILE A 131 3.78 4.63 -2.48
C ILE A 131 3.47 3.16 -2.19
N CYS A 132 2.57 2.88 -1.26
CA CYS A 132 2.37 1.50 -0.80
C CYS A 132 0.93 1.17 -0.46
N GLY A 133 0.48 0.00 -0.90
CA GLY A 133 -0.77 -0.62 -0.52
C GLY A 133 -1.46 -1.40 -1.62
N ASP A 134 -2.76 -1.63 -1.43
CA ASP A 134 -3.63 -2.35 -2.36
C ASP A 134 -4.02 -1.44 -3.54
N LEU A 135 -3.48 -1.75 -4.71
CA LEU A 135 -3.76 -1.02 -5.93
C LEU A 135 -4.97 -1.55 -6.70
N ASN A 136 -5.54 -2.71 -6.31
CA ASN A 136 -6.61 -3.41 -7.06
C ASN A 136 -6.37 -3.42 -8.57
N SER A 137 -5.13 -3.66 -8.98
CA SER A 137 -4.69 -3.47 -10.35
C SER A 137 -3.44 -4.26 -10.64
N ASN A 138 -3.30 -4.70 -11.89
CA ASN A 138 -2.17 -5.44 -12.40
C ASN A 138 -2.12 -5.24 -13.93
N ALA A 139 -0.92 -5.21 -14.52
CA ALA A 139 -0.76 -4.97 -15.96
C ALA A 139 -1.44 -6.03 -16.85
N GLN A 140 -1.72 -7.23 -16.33
CA GLN A 140 -2.48 -8.25 -17.05
C GLN A 140 -3.92 -7.83 -17.40
N TRP A 141 -4.44 -6.79 -16.75
CA TRP A 141 -5.78 -6.23 -16.98
C TRP A 141 -5.75 -4.90 -17.74
N ASP A 142 -4.59 -4.52 -18.29
CA ASP A 142 -4.48 -3.28 -19.05
C ASP A 142 -5.40 -3.30 -20.27
N VAL A 143 -5.98 -2.13 -20.54
CA VAL A 143 -6.80 -1.88 -21.72
C VAL A 143 -6.13 -0.79 -22.54
N TRP A 144 -5.86 -1.09 -23.80
CA TRP A 144 -5.03 -0.26 -24.70
C TRP A 144 -5.59 1.15 -24.93
N ASP A 145 -6.91 1.35 -24.84
CA ASP A 145 -7.57 2.65 -25.06
C ASP A 145 -7.71 3.49 -23.76
N ARG A 146 -7.12 3.03 -22.66
CA ARG A 146 -7.09 3.73 -21.37
C ARG A 146 -5.66 4.12 -21.02
N TRP A 147 -5.29 5.37 -21.25
CA TRP A 147 -3.97 5.93 -20.91
C TRP A 147 -3.72 6.14 -19.38
N TRP A 148 -4.60 5.57 -18.54
CA TRP A 148 -4.54 5.59 -17.07
C TRP A 148 -4.53 4.17 -16.49
N ASN A 149 -4.14 3.18 -17.30
CA ASN A 149 -4.04 1.78 -16.89
C ASN A 149 -2.83 1.54 -15.96
N HIS A 150 -2.60 0.29 -15.56
CA HIS A 150 -1.51 -0.05 -14.65
C HIS A 150 -0.15 0.29 -15.25
N SER A 151 0.13 -0.17 -16.47
CA SER A 151 1.42 0.10 -17.13
C SER A 151 1.69 1.59 -17.30
N ASP A 152 0.68 2.40 -17.62
CA ASP A 152 0.84 3.85 -17.75
C ASP A 152 1.20 4.51 -16.42
N VAL A 153 0.56 4.09 -15.32
CA VAL A 153 0.91 4.55 -13.96
C VAL A 153 2.34 4.13 -13.60
N VAL A 154 2.73 2.88 -13.85
CA VAL A 154 4.09 2.40 -13.58
C VAL A 154 5.12 3.18 -14.41
N ASN A 155 4.85 3.42 -15.69
CA ASN A 155 5.70 4.21 -16.57
C ASN A 155 5.86 5.65 -16.06
N GLN A 156 4.77 6.28 -15.60
CA GLN A 156 4.85 7.60 -15.00
C GLN A 156 5.70 7.60 -13.72
N LEU A 157 5.47 6.66 -12.80
CA LEU A 157 6.26 6.55 -11.56
C LEU A 157 7.75 6.35 -11.86
N LYS A 158 8.07 5.56 -12.88
CA LYS A 158 9.45 5.38 -13.36
C LYS A 158 10.10 6.68 -13.80
N THR A 159 9.39 7.56 -14.50
CA THR A 159 9.91 8.92 -14.84
C THR A 159 10.16 9.80 -13.61
N MET A 160 9.48 9.50 -12.49
CA MET A 160 9.66 10.15 -11.19
C MET A 160 10.73 9.44 -10.32
N ASN A 161 11.46 8.47 -10.89
CA ASN A 161 12.46 7.66 -10.20
C ASN A 161 11.88 6.84 -9.02
N ILE A 162 10.59 6.50 -9.11
CA ILE A 162 9.86 5.66 -8.17
C ILE A 162 9.58 4.32 -8.85
N HIS A 163 10.10 3.22 -8.30
CA HIS A 163 10.04 1.90 -8.94
C HIS A 163 9.39 0.87 -8.02
N SER A 164 8.75 -0.15 -8.62
CA SER A 164 8.16 -1.26 -7.86
C SER A 164 9.27 -2.10 -7.24
N LEU A 165 9.33 -2.15 -5.91
CA LEU A 165 10.40 -2.87 -5.22
C LEU A 165 10.34 -4.38 -5.49
N TYR A 166 9.15 -4.96 -5.64
CA TYR A 166 8.99 -6.35 -6.05
C TYR A 166 9.71 -6.62 -7.38
N HIS A 167 9.45 -5.80 -8.40
CA HIS A 167 9.99 -6.00 -9.74
C HIS A 167 11.49 -5.71 -9.83
N GLU A 168 11.99 -4.73 -9.07
CA GLU A 168 13.43 -4.48 -8.94
C GLU A 168 14.18 -5.70 -8.34
N LEU A 169 13.55 -6.41 -7.41
CA LEU A 169 14.17 -7.54 -6.71
C LEU A 169 14.01 -8.88 -7.42
N THR A 170 12.92 -9.08 -8.17
CA THR A 170 12.66 -10.34 -8.89
C THR A 170 13.10 -10.28 -10.34
N ASN A 171 13.26 -9.08 -10.91
CA ASN A 171 13.46 -8.84 -12.34
C ASN A 171 12.34 -9.48 -13.19
N GLU A 172 11.15 -9.65 -12.61
CA GLU A 172 9.93 -10.05 -13.33
C GLU A 172 9.36 -8.86 -14.11
N GLU A 173 8.56 -9.14 -15.13
CA GLU A 173 7.83 -8.12 -15.87
C GLU A 173 6.51 -7.80 -15.16
N GLN A 174 6.04 -6.55 -15.27
CA GLN A 174 4.71 -6.15 -14.79
C GLN A 174 3.64 -7.04 -15.41
N GLY A 175 2.73 -7.58 -14.59
CA GLY A 175 1.70 -8.52 -15.02
C GLY A 175 2.16 -9.95 -15.26
N LYS A 176 3.42 -10.27 -14.93
CA LYS A 176 3.99 -11.63 -14.94
C LYS A 176 4.46 -12.06 -13.55
N GLU A 177 3.95 -11.41 -12.51
CA GLU A 177 4.30 -11.72 -11.13
C GLU A 177 3.96 -13.18 -10.79
N LYS A 178 4.94 -13.95 -10.31
CA LYS A 178 4.71 -15.34 -9.90
C LYS A 178 4.11 -15.46 -8.51
N ASN A 179 4.40 -14.51 -7.64
CA ASN A 179 3.92 -14.51 -6.27
C ASN A 179 2.66 -13.67 -6.17
N SER A 180 1.53 -14.31 -5.87
CA SER A 180 0.25 -13.62 -5.69
C SER A 180 0.09 -13.08 -4.27
N THR A 181 -0.58 -11.94 -4.16
CA THR A 181 -0.83 -11.22 -2.90
C THR A 181 -2.29 -11.25 -2.51
N PHE A 182 -3.19 -11.53 -3.47
CA PHE A 182 -4.64 -11.57 -3.30
C PHE A 182 -5.21 -12.87 -3.89
N PHE A 183 -6.23 -13.41 -3.24
CA PHE A 183 -6.91 -14.66 -3.57
C PHE A 183 -8.42 -14.44 -3.48
N MET A 184 -9.08 -14.22 -4.62
CA MET A 184 -10.49 -13.83 -4.64
C MET A 184 -11.37 -14.84 -3.92
N ASN A 185 -12.10 -14.41 -2.89
CA ASN A 185 -12.87 -15.26 -1.99
C ASN A 185 -12.04 -16.39 -1.35
N ARG A 186 -10.74 -16.14 -1.11
CA ARG A 186 -9.75 -17.08 -0.57
C ARG A 186 -9.54 -18.33 -1.44
N ASN A 187 -9.90 -18.24 -2.72
CA ASN A 187 -9.71 -19.34 -3.67
C ASN A 187 -8.28 -19.32 -4.22
N GLN A 188 -7.52 -20.39 -3.96
CA GLN A 188 -6.13 -20.53 -4.40
C GLN A 188 -5.95 -20.48 -5.93
N GLU A 189 -6.97 -20.85 -6.71
CA GLU A 189 -6.94 -20.83 -8.17
C GLU A 189 -7.28 -19.46 -8.78
N LYS A 190 -7.78 -18.51 -7.97
CA LYS A 190 -8.16 -17.16 -8.41
C LYS A 190 -7.28 -16.12 -7.72
N ASN A 191 -6.01 -16.13 -8.07
CA ASN A 191 -4.96 -15.39 -7.37
C ASN A 191 -4.32 -14.32 -8.27
N TYR A 192 -3.90 -13.21 -7.68
CA TYR A 192 -3.32 -12.06 -8.38
C TYR A 192 -2.30 -11.33 -7.49
N HIS A 193 -1.37 -10.61 -8.09
CA HIS A 193 -0.48 -9.66 -7.40
C HIS A 193 -1.06 -8.25 -7.57
N ILE A 194 -1.58 -7.66 -6.49
CA ILE A 194 -2.23 -6.33 -6.52
C ILE A 194 -1.82 -5.41 -5.36
N ASP A 195 -1.04 -5.91 -4.41
CA ASP A 195 -0.54 -5.17 -3.26
C ASP A 195 0.94 -4.85 -3.48
N TYR A 196 1.29 -3.56 -3.53
CA TYR A 196 2.61 -3.12 -3.99
C TYR A 196 3.29 -2.19 -3.00
N LEU A 197 4.63 -2.15 -3.07
CA LEU A 197 5.44 -1.04 -2.58
C LEU A 197 6.28 -0.50 -3.74
N PHE A 198 6.01 0.74 -4.11
CA PHE A 198 6.80 1.54 -5.02
C PHE A 198 7.66 2.50 -4.20
N SER A 199 8.95 2.62 -4.52
CA SER A 199 9.88 3.42 -3.74
C SER A 199 10.80 4.25 -4.64
N HIS A 200 11.08 5.47 -4.23
CA HIS A 200 12.15 6.26 -4.84
C HIS A 200 13.48 5.53 -4.67
N THR A 201 14.32 5.48 -5.71
CA THR A 201 15.55 4.65 -5.69
C THR A 201 16.56 5.03 -4.62
N SER A 202 16.48 6.26 -4.07
CA SER A 202 17.32 6.66 -2.94
C SER A 202 16.89 6.07 -1.58
N LEU A 203 15.75 5.39 -1.51
CA LEU A 203 15.16 4.85 -0.27
C LEU A 203 15.25 3.33 -0.17
N PHE A 204 15.96 2.67 -1.08
CA PHE A 204 16.23 1.24 -0.95
C PHE A 204 17.55 0.87 -1.61
N SER A 205 18.21 -0.17 -1.11
CA SER A 205 19.42 -0.71 -1.71
C SER A 205 19.08 -1.98 -2.48
N GLY A 206 19.02 -1.94 -3.83
CA GLY A 206 18.52 -3.05 -4.64
C GLY A 206 19.13 -4.43 -4.33
N ARG A 207 20.43 -4.52 -4.00
CA ARG A 207 21.07 -5.80 -3.67
C ARG A 207 20.89 -6.25 -2.22
N ASN A 208 20.59 -5.31 -1.31
CA ASN A 208 20.44 -5.60 0.12
C ASN A 208 18.98 -5.59 0.56
N SER A 209 18.07 -5.08 -0.27
CA SER A 209 16.64 -5.03 0.02
C SER A 209 16.02 -6.39 -0.21
N HIS A 210 15.00 -6.72 0.57
CA HIS A 210 14.31 -7.99 0.48
C HIS A 210 12.83 -7.78 0.69
N PHE A 211 12.02 -8.73 0.23
CA PHE A 211 10.62 -8.80 0.59
C PHE A 211 10.24 -10.22 0.99
N LYS A 212 9.17 -10.33 1.77
CA LYS A 212 8.54 -11.58 2.15
C LYS A 212 7.03 -11.44 2.00
N ILE A 213 6.44 -12.26 1.14
CA ILE A 213 5.00 -12.51 1.12
C ILE A 213 4.74 -13.66 2.10
N PHE A 214 3.78 -13.50 3.00
CA PHE A 214 3.52 -14.49 4.03
C PHE A 214 2.78 -15.72 3.47
N ASP A 215 2.86 -16.84 4.19
CA ASP A 215 2.35 -18.12 3.70
C ASP A 215 0.82 -18.11 3.54
N LYS A 216 0.35 -18.60 2.39
CA LYS A 216 -1.09 -18.58 2.06
C LYS A 216 -1.91 -19.54 2.91
N ASP A 217 -1.35 -20.68 3.32
CA ASP A 217 -2.07 -21.69 4.10
C ASP A 217 -2.26 -21.20 5.55
N GLU A 218 -1.34 -20.37 6.05
CA GLU A 218 -1.46 -19.68 7.33
C GLU A 218 -2.42 -18.48 7.27
N TRP A 219 -2.33 -17.62 6.24
CA TRP A 219 -2.94 -16.29 6.27
C TRP A 219 -4.32 -16.18 5.64
N LEU A 220 -4.70 -17.07 4.71
CA LEU A 220 -5.99 -16.98 4.01
C LEU A 220 -7.22 -17.15 4.92
N GLN A 221 -7.05 -17.70 6.11
CA GLN A 221 -8.13 -17.74 7.10
C GLN A 221 -8.50 -16.33 7.63
N TYR A 222 -7.58 -15.36 7.59
CA TYR A 222 -7.75 -14.02 8.16
C TYR A 222 -8.12 -12.97 7.13
N SER A 223 -7.61 -13.06 5.91
CA SER A 223 -7.92 -12.14 4.80
C SER A 223 -7.77 -12.90 3.47
N ASP A 224 -8.42 -12.43 2.43
CA ASP A 224 -8.14 -12.82 1.04
C ASP A 224 -6.85 -12.20 0.49
N HIS A 225 -6.23 -11.27 1.22
CA HIS A 225 -4.89 -10.78 0.93
C HIS A 225 -3.85 -11.35 1.89
N LEU A 226 -2.63 -11.55 1.40
CA LEU A 226 -1.46 -11.94 2.17
C LEU A 226 -0.70 -10.68 2.60
N PRO A 227 -0.21 -10.60 3.85
CA PRO A 227 0.72 -9.55 4.22
C PRO A 227 2.01 -9.61 3.39
N ILE A 228 2.60 -8.45 3.17
CA ILE A 228 3.92 -8.33 2.53
C ILE A 228 4.81 -7.47 3.41
N LEU A 229 5.95 -8.01 3.80
CA LEU A 229 7.00 -7.28 4.49
C LEU A 229 8.10 -6.92 3.50
N PHE A 230 8.40 -5.64 3.37
CA PHE A 230 9.55 -5.12 2.64
C PHE A 230 10.61 -4.64 3.63
N ASP A 231 11.85 -5.08 3.45
CA ASP A 231 13.00 -4.53 4.15
C ASP A 231 13.87 -3.76 3.17
N LEU A 232 13.88 -2.44 3.33
CA LEU A 232 14.51 -1.51 2.39
C LEU A 232 16.04 -1.45 2.51
N ASN A 233 16.62 -1.98 3.61
CA ASN A 233 18.08 -2.00 3.87
C ASN A 233 18.81 -0.73 3.39
N THR A 234 18.23 0.42 3.76
CA THR A 234 18.70 1.79 3.51
C THR A 234 19.97 2.10 4.26
#